data_AF-A0A0C2Z5X7-F1
#
_entry.id   AF-A0A0C2Z5X7-F1
#
_cell.length_a   1.000
_cell.length_b   1.000
_cell.length_c   1.000
_cell.angle_alpha   90.00
_cell.angle_beta   90.00
_cell.angle_gamma   90.00
#
_symmetry.space_group_name_H-M   'P 1'
#
loop_
_entity.id
_entity.type
_entity.pdbx_description
1 polymer ?
#
loop_
_entity_poly.entity_id
_entity_poly.type
_entity_poly.pdbx_seq_one_letter_code
_entity_poly.pdbx_strand_id
1 'polypeptide(L)'
;MRFRATVENVVIFYRVIQAVEKLQRKCIIKFSENEMHIICNDDANEGGIQVWSVVKVDSIFTNYRIQSNANNQITMALSTEALLSALRSSSASASSASAAACILPTYDAEELVMKLAKKNDQAVLSFEMFGVSRTGRKVRVTHDVRIDVMRPAEVDKLREPLCPEPDVHILLPPLQKLRTIVDRLRPLSDVLALRANNSGKLQVAISTDSAKVETQWVGCGNPSISSSFWL
;
A
#
# COMPACT_ATOMS: atom_id res chain seq x y z
N MET A 1 6.98 10.59 -21.99
CA MET A 1 6.04 10.54 -20.85
C MET A 1 6.41 11.64 -19.87
N ARG A 2 5.42 12.30 -19.26
CA ARG A 2 5.61 13.30 -18.22
C ARG A 2 4.62 13.02 -17.10
N PHE A 3 5.10 13.10 -15.86
CA PHE A 3 4.28 12.96 -14.66
C PHE A 3 4.79 13.94 -13.62
N ARG A 4 3.88 14.70 -13.02
CA ARG A 4 4.14 15.57 -11.88
C ARG A 4 2.87 15.68 -11.03
N ALA A 5 3.01 15.53 -9.73
CA ALA A 5 1.92 15.72 -8.77
C ALA A 5 2.49 16.24 -7.44
N THR A 6 1.71 17.04 -6.73
CA THR A 6 1.98 17.38 -5.33
C THR A 6 1.20 16.41 -4.45
N VAL A 7 1.81 15.84 -3.41
CA VAL A 7 1.18 14.93 -2.46
C VAL A 7 0.60 15.75 -1.32
N GLU A 8 -0.72 15.81 -1.23
CA GLU A 8 -1.43 16.54 -0.18
C GLU A 8 -1.44 15.73 1.13
N ASN A 9 -1.81 14.46 1.06
CA ASN A 9 -1.86 13.60 2.24
C ASN A 9 -0.67 12.61 2.29
N VAL A 10 0.50 13.14 2.66
CA VAL A 10 1.75 12.37 2.78
C VAL A 10 1.61 11.23 3.79
N VAL A 11 0.88 11.45 4.89
CA VAL A 11 0.71 10.45 5.95
C VAL A 11 -0.09 9.25 5.43
N ILE A 12 -1.22 9.47 4.76
CA ILE A 12 -2.00 8.38 4.16
C ILE A 12 -1.16 7.63 3.13
N PHE A 13 -0.51 8.36 2.22
CA PHE A 13 0.31 7.73 1.19
C PHE A 13 1.44 6.88 1.79
N TYR A 14 2.16 7.41 2.79
CA TYR A 14 3.18 6.67 3.54
C TYR A 14 2.62 5.40 4.20
N ARG A 15 1.45 5.49 4.87
CA ARG A 15 0.84 4.33 5.55
C ARG A 15 0.38 3.25 4.58
N VAL A 16 -0.15 3.64 3.42
CA VAL A 16 -0.52 2.71 2.35
C VAL A 16 0.71 1.97 1.83
N ILE A 17 1.78 2.70 1.48
CA ILE A 17 3.03 2.07 1.03
C ILE A 17 3.67 1.22 2.14
N GLN A 18 3.57 1.64 3.41
CA GLN A 18 4.05 0.86 4.55
C GLN A 18 3.33 -0.48 4.68
N ALA A 19 2.02 -0.52 4.41
CA ALA A 19 1.27 -1.77 4.40
C ALA A 19 1.70 -2.66 3.23
N VAL A 20 1.86 -2.09 2.03
CA VAL A 20 2.27 -2.81 0.82
C VAL A 20 3.69 -3.39 0.94
N GLU A 21 4.62 -2.64 1.56
CA GLU A 21 5.99 -3.10 1.81
C GLU A 21 6.05 -4.36 2.69
N LYS A 22 5.10 -4.53 3.62
CA LYS A 22 5.02 -5.74 4.46
C LYS A 22 4.51 -6.97 3.72
N LEU A 23 3.88 -6.78 2.56
CA LEU A 23 3.31 -7.85 1.74
C LEU A 23 4.29 -8.27 0.64
N GLN A 24 4.87 -7.31 -0.08
CA GLN A 24 5.80 -7.59 -1.18
C GLN A 24 6.94 -6.57 -1.28
N ARG A 25 8.11 -7.03 -1.75
CA ARG A 25 9.32 -6.20 -1.96
C ARG A 25 9.28 -5.35 -3.24
N LYS A 26 8.43 -5.74 -4.19
CA LYS A 26 8.21 -5.06 -5.47
C LYS A 26 6.71 -4.82 -5.63
N CYS A 27 6.33 -3.68 -6.17
CA CYS A 27 4.95 -3.41 -6.55
C CYS A 27 4.91 -2.72 -7.91
N ILE A 28 3.73 -2.76 -8.52
CA ILE A 28 3.40 -2.04 -9.73
C ILE A 28 2.49 -0.88 -9.34
N ILE A 29 2.81 0.31 -9.82
CA ILE A 29 1.95 1.48 -9.70
C ILE A 29 1.51 1.90 -11.10
N LYS A 30 0.20 1.98 -11.29
CA LYS A 30 -0.41 2.46 -12.53
C LYS A 30 -1.11 3.78 -12.24
N PHE A 31 -0.59 4.84 -12.86
CA PHE A 31 -1.18 6.17 -12.82
C PHE A 31 -2.08 6.39 -14.04
N SER A 32 -3.27 6.91 -13.80
CA SER A 32 -4.21 7.40 -14.81
C SER A 32 -4.68 8.81 -14.42
N GLU A 33 -5.52 9.44 -15.25
CA GLU A 33 -6.00 10.81 -14.99
C GLU A 33 -6.78 10.93 -13.68
N ASN A 34 -7.57 9.92 -13.32
CA ASN A 34 -8.50 9.99 -12.18
C ASN A 34 -8.11 9.05 -11.03
N GLU A 35 -7.35 7.99 -11.33
CA GLU A 35 -7.08 6.91 -10.39
C GLU A 35 -5.61 6.48 -10.40
N MET A 36 -5.10 6.14 -9.23
CA MET A 36 -3.84 5.44 -9.03
C MET A 36 -4.13 4.02 -8.56
N HIS A 37 -3.56 3.04 -9.25
CA HIS A 37 -3.63 1.65 -8.84
C HIS A 37 -2.30 1.21 -8.21
N ILE A 38 -2.39 0.44 -7.13
CA ILE A 38 -1.24 -0.27 -6.55
C ILE A 38 -1.52 -1.76 -6.69
N ILE A 39 -0.65 -2.44 -7.42
CA ILE A 39 -0.82 -3.83 -7.82
C ILE A 39 0.39 -4.62 -7.33
N CYS A 40 0.12 -5.68 -6.58
CA CYS A 40 1.07 -6.70 -6.16
C CYS A 40 0.55 -8.03 -6.66
N ASN A 41 1.15 -8.55 -7.72
CA ASN A 41 0.86 -9.89 -8.21
C ASN A 41 1.99 -10.80 -7.76
N ASP A 42 1.64 -11.94 -7.18
CA ASP A 42 2.61 -13.00 -6.98
C ASP A 42 2.96 -13.66 -8.33
N ASP A 43 4.21 -14.06 -8.50
CA ASP A 43 4.55 -14.99 -9.58
C ASP A 43 3.83 -16.30 -9.27
N ALA A 44 3.12 -16.85 -10.27
CA ALA A 44 2.04 -17.84 -10.14
C ALA A 44 2.37 -19.18 -9.46
N ASN A 45 3.55 -19.35 -8.86
CA ASN A 45 4.04 -20.62 -8.32
C ASN A 45 3.96 -20.77 -6.79
N GLU A 46 3.65 -19.74 -6.00
CA GLU A 46 3.76 -19.84 -4.52
C GLU A 46 2.50 -19.48 -3.71
N GLY A 47 1.34 -19.26 -4.35
CA GLY A 47 0.10 -18.99 -3.61
C GLY A 47 0.16 -17.71 -2.77
N GLY A 48 0.98 -16.75 -3.21
CA GLY A 48 1.26 -15.52 -2.49
C GLY A 48 0.10 -14.54 -2.49
N ILE A 49 0.25 -13.54 -1.63
CA ILE A 49 -0.74 -12.50 -1.39
C ILE A 49 -0.82 -11.58 -2.60
N GLN A 50 -2.00 -11.49 -3.20
CA GLN A 50 -2.31 -10.51 -4.23
C GLN A 50 -2.87 -9.24 -3.60
N VAL A 51 -2.46 -8.08 -4.11
CA VAL A 51 -3.03 -6.78 -3.74
C VAL A 51 -3.47 -6.07 -5.00
N TRP A 52 -4.75 -5.74 -5.05
CA TRP A 52 -5.32 -4.83 -6.05
C TRP A 52 -5.97 -3.67 -5.31
N SER A 53 -5.38 -2.49 -5.42
CA SER A 53 -5.87 -1.30 -4.73
C SER A 53 -6.09 -0.18 -5.73
N VAL A 54 -7.26 0.45 -5.66
CA VAL A 54 -7.64 1.62 -6.47
C VAL A 54 -7.80 2.81 -5.55
N VAL A 55 -7.10 3.89 -5.86
CA VAL A 55 -7.14 5.13 -5.08
C VAL A 55 -7.43 6.30 -6.02
N LYS A 56 -8.44 7.10 -5.69
CA LYS A 56 -8.73 8.33 -6.43
C LYS A 56 -7.58 9.31 -6.31
N VAL A 57 -7.19 9.92 -7.42
CA VAL A 57 -6.09 10.90 -7.49
C VAL A 57 -6.35 12.05 -6.51
N ASP A 58 -7.58 12.58 -6.52
CA ASP A 58 -7.98 13.71 -5.67
C ASP A 58 -7.90 13.43 -4.15
N SER A 59 -7.82 12.16 -3.73
CA SER A 59 -7.69 11.80 -2.32
C SER A 59 -6.26 11.91 -1.78
N ILE A 60 -5.25 11.93 -2.66
CA ILE A 60 -3.82 11.93 -2.28
C ILE A 60 -3.05 13.07 -2.94
N PHE A 61 -3.42 13.46 -4.16
CA PHE A 61 -2.62 14.34 -5.00
C PHE A 61 -3.36 15.63 -5.38
N THR A 62 -2.59 16.70 -5.48
CA THR A 62 -2.98 17.98 -6.08
C THR A 62 -2.00 18.35 -7.19
N ASN A 63 -2.33 19.35 -8.02
CA ASN A 63 -1.49 19.77 -9.16
C ASN A 63 -1.08 18.60 -10.08
N TYR A 64 -1.98 17.61 -10.22
CA TYR A 64 -1.73 16.37 -10.92
C TYR A 64 -1.65 16.60 -12.44
N ARG A 65 -0.52 16.22 -13.04
CA ARG A 65 -0.27 16.33 -14.47
C ARG A 65 0.34 15.03 -14.98
N ILE A 66 -0.39 14.34 -15.84
CA ILE A 66 0.06 13.14 -16.53
C ILE A 66 -0.04 13.33 -18.04
N GLN A 67 1.01 12.94 -18.78
CA GLN A 67 1.03 12.93 -20.24
C GLN A 67 1.76 11.69 -20.74
N SER A 68 1.06 10.82 -21.46
CA SER A 68 1.60 9.58 -21.99
C SER A 68 0.97 9.24 -23.34
N ASN A 69 1.74 8.66 -24.25
CA ASN A 69 1.22 8.17 -25.53
C ASN A 69 0.40 6.87 -25.38
N ALA A 70 0.30 6.34 -24.17
CA ALA A 70 -0.52 5.18 -23.83
C ALA A 70 -1.79 5.63 -23.09
N ASN A 71 -2.66 6.41 -23.76
CA ASN A 71 -3.92 6.92 -23.20
C ASN A 71 -3.76 7.63 -21.85
N ASN A 72 -2.72 8.46 -21.70
CA ASN A 72 -2.38 9.14 -20.44
C ASN A 72 -2.23 8.20 -19.24
N GLN A 73 -1.88 6.94 -19.48
CA GLN A 73 -1.54 5.98 -18.44
C GLN A 73 -0.02 5.78 -18.40
N ILE A 74 0.52 5.73 -17.18
CA ILE A 74 1.92 5.41 -16.91
C ILE A 74 1.93 4.29 -15.88
N THR A 75 2.42 3.13 -16.29
CA THR A 75 2.56 1.96 -15.42
C THR A 75 4.03 1.69 -15.20
N MET A 76 4.42 1.51 -13.95
CA MET A 76 5.80 1.30 -13.55
C MET A 76 5.90 0.29 -12.42
N ALA A 77 6.96 -0.49 -12.44
CA ALA A 77 7.35 -1.41 -11.39
C ALA A 77 8.49 -0.78 -10.56
N LEU A 78 8.44 -0.93 -9.24
CA LEU A 78 9.49 -0.41 -8.36
C LEU A 78 9.58 -1.15 -7.02
N SER A 79 10.67 -0.92 -6.30
CA SER A 79 10.87 -1.45 -4.94
C SER A 79 10.01 -0.70 -3.94
N THR A 80 9.23 -1.45 -3.15
CA THR A 80 8.38 -0.89 -2.08
C THR A 80 9.23 -0.31 -0.95
N GLU A 81 10.37 -0.92 -0.63
CA GLU A 81 11.32 -0.40 0.35
C GLU A 81 11.91 0.94 -0.08
N ALA A 82 12.33 1.07 -1.34
CA ALA A 82 12.88 2.31 -1.86
C ALA A 82 11.83 3.43 -1.87
N LEU A 83 10.59 3.12 -2.25
CA LEU A 83 9.46 4.05 -2.19
C LEU A 83 9.17 4.48 -0.75
N LEU A 84 9.07 3.52 0.17
CA LEU A 84 8.81 3.79 1.58
C LEU A 84 9.91 4.66 2.21
N SER A 85 11.16 4.41 1.84
CA SER A 85 12.32 5.20 2.28
C SER A 85 12.25 6.64 1.78
N ALA A 86 11.89 6.85 0.50
CA ALA A 86 11.74 8.18 -0.08
C ALA A 86 10.61 8.99 0.59
N LEU A 87 9.53 8.32 1.02
CA LEU A 87 8.40 8.93 1.75
C LEU A 87 8.65 9.08 3.26
N ARG A 88 9.67 8.41 3.82
CA ARG A 88 9.95 8.46 5.27
C ARG A 88 10.38 9.86 5.70
N SER A 89 11.18 10.53 4.88
CA SER A 89 11.71 11.87 5.17
C SER A 89 10.60 12.93 5.25
N SER A 90 9.45 12.71 4.61
CA SER A 90 8.33 13.66 4.54
C SER A 90 7.20 13.37 5.53
N SER A 91 7.23 12.25 6.25
CA SER A 91 6.21 11.91 7.24
C SER A 91 6.73 12.15 8.66
N ALA A 92 6.26 13.22 9.30
CA ALA A 92 6.54 13.51 10.72
C ALA A 92 6.12 12.34 11.65
N SER A 93 5.11 11.54 11.25
CA SER A 93 4.66 10.34 11.98
C SER A 93 5.57 9.10 11.83
N ALA A 94 6.54 9.11 10.92
CA ALA A 94 7.52 8.03 10.77
C ALA A 94 8.70 8.13 11.75
N SER A 95 8.76 9.23 12.52
CA SER A 95 9.87 9.58 13.42
C SER A 95 9.93 8.77 14.72
N SER A 96 8.89 7.98 15.05
CA SER A 96 8.76 7.32 16.35
C SER A 96 9.08 5.81 16.35
N ALA A 97 9.52 5.22 15.23
CA ALA A 97 9.53 3.75 15.09
C ALA A 97 10.88 3.08 14.72
N SER A 98 11.98 3.80 14.43
CA SER A 98 13.26 3.12 14.17
C SER A 98 14.50 3.96 14.46
N ALA A 99 15.59 3.31 14.89
CA ALA A 99 16.90 3.93 15.11
C ALA A 99 17.50 4.59 13.85
N ALA A 100 17.05 4.19 12.65
CA ALA A 100 17.42 4.81 11.38
C ALA A 100 16.80 6.20 11.17
N ALA A 101 15.78 6.57 11.96
CA ALA A 101 15.22 7.94 11.98
C ALA A 101 16.20 8.98 12.54
N CYS A 102 17.25 8.55 13.26
CA CYS A 102 18.27 9.47 13.80
C CYS A 102 19.30 9.94 12.76
N ILE A 103 19.40 9.29 11.61
CA ILE A 103 20.41 9.59 10.59
C ILE A 103 19.85 10.52 9.50
N LEU A 104 18.54 10.48 9.26
CA LEU A 104 17.90 11.32 8.26
C LEU A 104 17.39 12.62 8.91
N PRO A 105 17.76 13.80 8.38
CA PRO A 105 17.29 15.06 8.93
C PRO A 105 15.75 15.13 8.86
N THR A 106 15.13 15.32 10.04
CA THR A 106 13.69 15.55 10.19
C THR A 106 13.34 16.93 9.67
N TYR A 107 12.55 17.01 8.60
CA TYR A 107 11.96 18.24 8.11
C TYR A 107 10.45 18.17 8.31
N ASP A 108 9.84 19.24 8.80
CA ASP A 108 8.42 19.48 8.51
C ASP A 108 8.36 19.83 7.02
N ALA A 109 8.07 18.82 6.21
CA ALA A 109 7.90 18.98 4.78
C ALA A 109 6.58 19.71 4.55
N GLU A 110 6.66 20.98 4.16
CA GLU A 110 5.49 21.79 3.79
C GLU A 110 4.88 21.30 2.48
N GLU A 111 5.72 20.76 1.59
CA GLU A 111 5.29 20.27 0.29
C GLU A 111 6.14 19.08 -0.17
N LEU A 112 5.47 18.04 -0.68
CA LEU A 112 6.07 16.88 -1.34
C LEU A 112 5.63 16.83 -2.80
N VAL A 113 6.57 16.99 -3.73
CA VAL A 113 6.33 16.90 -5.18
C VAL A 113 6.90 15.60 -5.72
N MET A 114 6.06 14.83 -6.39
CA MET A 114 6.45 13.62 -7.12
C MET A 114 6.57 13.93 -8.61
N LYS A 115 7.65 13.49 -9.25
CA LYS A 115 7.84 13.67 -10.69
C LYS A 115 8.57 12.50 -11.34
N LEU A 116 8.20 12.19 -12.57
CA LEU A 116 8.93 11.25 -13.42
C LEU A 116 10.12 11.97 -14.07
N ALA A 117 11.32 11.42 -13.92
CA ALA A 117 12.54 11.95 -14.50
C ALA A 117 13.40 10.82 -15.11
N LYS A 118 14.37 11.21 -15.94
CA LYS A 118 15.39 10.31 -16.48
C LYS A 118 16.75 10.82 -16.01
N LYS A 119 17.49 10.02 -15.24
CA LYS A 119 18.81 10.34 -14.70
C LYS A 119 19.81 9.24 -15.08
N ASN A 120 20.96 9.61 -15.66
CA ASN A 120 21.98 8.67 -16.12
C ASN A 120 21.40 7.53 -16.99
N ASP A 121 20.56 7.89 -17.95
CA ASP A 121 19.81 6.98 -18.81
C ASP A 121 18.78 6.06 -18.12
N GLN A 122 18.62 6.16 -16.80
CA GLN A 122 17.67 5.38 -16.01
C GLN A 122 16.41 6.18 -15.67
N ALA A 123 15.24 5.55 -15.80
CA ALA A 123 13.98 6.13 -15.36
C ALA A 123 13.90 6.13 -13.83
N VAL A 124 13.53 7.28 -13.25
CA VAL A 124 13.38 7.45 -11.80
C VAL A 124 12.10 8.22 -11.47
N LEU A 125 11.47 7.83 -10.38
CA LEU A 125 10.43 8.61 -9.71
C LEU A 125 11.10 9.45 -8.63
N SER A 126 11.14 10.77 -8.85
CA SER A 126 11.83 11.73 -8.00
C SER A 126 10.84 12.38 -7.04
N PHE A 127 11.19 12.37 -5.75
CA PHE A 127 10.45 12.95 -4.63
C PHE A 127 11.20 14.19 -4.17
N GLU A 128 10.64 15.36 -4.45
CA GLU A 128 11.19 16.65 -4.03
C GLU A 128 10.40 17.15 -2.83
N MET A 129 11.11 17.35 -1.72
CA MET A 129 10.54 17.86 -0.49
C MET A 129 11.07 19.24 -0.21
N PHE A 130 10.19 20.14 0.21
CA PHE A 130 10.52 21.48 0.64
C PHE A 130 10.17 21.60 2.12
N GLY A 131 11.12 22.04 2.93
CA GLY A 131 10.88 22.23 4.36
C GLY A 131 11.89 23.17 4.98
N VAL A 132 11.76 23.37 6.28
CA VAL A 132 12.65 24.23 7.07
C VAL A 132 13.48 23.36 8.01
N SER A 133 14.79 23.56 8.00
CA SER A 133 15.71 22.94 8.96
C SER A 133 15.47 23.50 10.36
N ARG A 134 15.91 22.78 11.41
CA ARG A 134 15.91 23.27 12.81
C ARG A 134 16.63 24.63 12.99
N THR A 135 17.51 25.00 12.07
CA THR A 135 18.21 26.29 12.04
C THR A 135 17.47 27.39 11.28
N GLY A 136 16.21 27.16 10.86
CA GLY A 136 15.40 28.12 10.12
C GLY A 136 15.73 28.25 8.63
N ARG A 137 16.69 27.47 8.11
CA ARG A 137 17.05 27.49 6.68
C ARG A 137 16.07 26.66 5.86
N LYS A 138 15.61 27.19 4.73
CA LYS A 138 14.86 26.42 3.73
C LYS A 138 15.78 25.37 3.12
N VAL A 139 15.36 24.11 3.17
CA VAL A 139 16.09 22.98 2.61
C VAL A 139 15.21 22.29 1.58
N ARG A 140 15.83 21.90 0.46
CA ARG A 140 15.21 21.04 -0.55
C ARG A 140 15.90 19.69 -0.52
N VAL A 141 15.12 18.64 -0.28
CA VAL A 141 15.61 17.25 -0.33
C VAL A 141 15.04 16.59 -1.56
N THR A 142 15.88 15.82 -2.26
CA THR A 142 15.45 15.05 -3.42
C THR A 142 15.82 13.59 -3.22
N HIS A 143 14.82 12.71 -3.27
CA HIS A 143 15.01 11.26 -3.27
C HIS A 143 14.58 10.70 -4.62
N ASP A 144 15.47 9.95 -5.28
CA ASP A 144 15.14 9.29 -6.54
C ASP A 144 14.94 7.80 -6.31
N VAL A 145 13.78 7.30 -6.71
CA VAL A 145 13.46 5.87 -6.70
C VAL A 145 13.58 5.36 -8.12
N ARG A 146 14.41 4.33 -8.32
CA ARG A 146 14.53 3.65 -9.62
C ARG A 146 13.21 2.97 -9.97
N ILE A 147 12.82 3.07 -11.22
CA ILE A 147 11.59 2.46 -11.73
C ILE A 147 11.85 1.70 -13.03
N ASP A 148 11.08 0.65 -13.24
CA ASP A 148 10.98 -0.07 -14.50
C ASP A 148 9.66 0.33 -15.17
N VAL A 149 9.72 1.13 -16.23
CA VAL A 149 8.51 1.48 -16.99
C VAL A 149 8.03 0.24 -17.76
N MET A 150 6.78 -0.14 -17.54
CA MET A 150 6.20 -1.33 -18.17
C MET A 150 5.71 -1.03 -19.59
N ARG A 151 5.87 -2.01 -20.48
CA ARG A 151 5.38 -1.92 -21.86
C ARG A 151 3.87 -2.16 -21.91
N PRO A 152 3.11 -1.55 -22.85
CA PRO A 152 1.67 -1.75 -22.96
C PRO A 152 1.25 -3.23 -22.97
N ALA A 153 1.95 -4.07 -23.72
CA ALA A 153 1.67 -5.51 -23.78
C ALA A 153 1.90 -6.27 -22.45
N GLU A 154 2.75 -5.76 -21.55
CA GLU A 154 2.91 -6.31 -20.19
C GLU A 154 1.80 -5.80 -19.27
N VAL A 155 1.36 -4.55 -19.46
CA VAL A 155 0.25 -3.95 -18.72
C VAL A 155 -1.07 -4.64 -19.04
N ASP A 156 -1.30 -5.03 -20.30
CA ASP A 156 -2.52 -5.74 -20.72
C ASP A 156 -2.67 -7.13 -20.08
N LYS A 157 -1.57 -7.68 -19.55
CA LYS A 157 -1.58 -8.93 -18.77
C LYS A 157 -1.98 -8.71 -17.32
N LEU A 158 -1.89 -7.48 -16.82
CA LEU A 158 -2.36 -7.14 -15.47
C LEU A 158 -3.89 -7.13 -15.49
N ARG A 159 -4.49 -8.10 -14.83
CA ARG A 159 -5.93 -8.19 -14.66
C ARG A 159 -6.28 -8.15 -13.19
N GLU A 160 -7.37 -7.45 -12.90
CA GLU A 160 -7.97 -7.46 -11.58
C GLU A 160 -8.35 -8.90 -11.21
N PRO A 161 -7.97 -9.38 -10.02
CA PRO A 161 -8.36 -10.71 -9.58
C PRO A 161 -9.88 -10.81 -9.51
N LEU A 162 -10.42 -11.93 -9.98
CA LEU A 162 -11.84 -12.21 -9.86
C LEU A 162 -12.16 -12.45 -8.39
N CYS A 163 -13.11 -11.68 -7.84
CA CYS A 163 -13.67 -11.93 -6.51
C CYS A 163 -14.93 -12.79 -6.68
N PRO A 164 -14.87 -14.12 -6.44
CA PRO A 164 -16.08 -14.94 -6.43
C PRO A 164 -17.01 -14.52 -5.28
N GLU A 165 -18.30 -14.82 -5.42
CA GLU A 165 -19.29 -14.56 -4.37
C GLU A 165 -18.96 -15.40 -3.13
N PRO A 166 -18.77 -14.78 -1.94
CA PRO A 166 -18.43 -15.51 -0.73
C PRO A 166 -19.69 -16.15 -0.11
N ASP A 167 -19.52 -17.30 0.54
CA ASP A 167 -20.62 -18.00 1.23
C ASP A 167 -21.17 -17.21 2.45
N VAL A 168 -20.32 -16.38 3.06
CA VAL A 168 -20.63 -15.63 4.29
C VAL A 168 -20.03 -14.23 4.22
N HIS A 169 -20.85 -13.22 4.51
CA HIS A 169 -20.39 -11.85 4.73
C HIS A 169 -20.39 -11.52 6.22
N ILE A 170 -19.26 -11.05 6.73
CA ILE A 170 -19.11 -10.64 8.13
C ILE A 170 -18.26 -9.38 8.24
N LEU A 171 -18.72 -8.40 9.02
CA LEU A 171 -17.92 -7.25 9.39
C LEU A 171 -16.89 -7.66 10.42
N LEU A 172 -15.62 -7.40 10.11
CA LEU A 172 -14.51 -7.74 10.99
C LEU A 172 -14.60 -6.94 12.31
N PRO A 173 -14.19 -7.54 13.44
CA PRO A 173 -13.95 -6.79 14.67
C PRO A 173 -12.79 -5.81 14.45
N PRO A 174 -12.56 -4.87 15.39
CA PRO A 174 -11.45 -3.91 15.28
C PRO A 174 -10.13 -4.61 14.95
N LEU A 175 -9.52 -4.26 13.81
CA LEU A 175 -8.35 -4.96 13.27
C LEU A 175 -7.15 -4.99 14.23
N GLN A 176 -7.05 -4.00 15.13
CA GLN A 176 -6.04 -4.00 16.19
C GLN A 176 -6.21 -5.19 17.15
N LYS A 177 -7.44 -5.51 17.55
CA LYS A 177 -7.73 -6.65 18.44
C LYS A 177 -7.43 -7.97 17.73
N LEU A 178 -7.84 -8.07 16.46
CA LEU A 178 -7.56 -9.24 15.63
C LEU A 178 -6.05 -9.46 15.50
N ARG A 179 -5.29 -8.40 15.18
CA ARG A 179 -3.83 -8.45 15.11
C ARG A 179 -3.20 -8.93 16.42
N THR A 180 -3.58 -8.38 17.57
CA THR A 180 -3.02 -8.80 18.86
C THR A 180 -3.21 -10.30 19.12
N ILE A 181 -4.36 -10.86 18.71
CA ILE A 181 -4.62 -12.28 18.86
C ILE A 181 -3.77 -13.09 17.88
N VAL A 182 -3.73 -12.72 16.60
CA VAL A 182 -2.89 -13.40 15.60
C VAL A 182 -1.41 -13.37 16.00
N ASP A 183 -0.90 -12.24 16.49
CA ASP A 183 0.50 -12.11 16.95
C ASP A 183 0.83 -13.05 18.13
N ARG A 184 -0.15 -13.37 19.00
CA ARG A 184 0.00 -14.32 20.10
C ARG A 184 -0.13 -15.78 19.67
N LEU A 185 -0.89 -16.06 18.62
CA LEU A 185 -1.10 -17.41 18.10
C LEU A 185 0.01 -17.84 17.14
N ARG A 186 0.65 -16.89 16.46
CA ARG A 186 1.74 -17.15 15.50
C ARG A 186 2.89 -18.03 16.03
N PRO A 187 3.39 -17.88 17.28
CA PRO A 187 4.45 -18.74 17.80
C PRO A 187 3.98 -20.16 18.12
N LEU A 188 2.67 -20.39 18.21
CA LEU A 188 2.08 -21.67 18.61
C LEU A 188 1.77 -22.56 17.40
N SER A 189 1.46 -21.97 16.24
CA SER A 189 1.17 -22.71 15.00
C SER A 189 1.35 -21.81 13.77
N ASP A 190 1.86 -22.39 12.68
CA ASP A 190 1.96 -21.74 11.37
C ASP A 190 0.61 -21.71 10.62
N VAL A 191 -0.38 -22.51 11.06
CA VAL A 191 -1.69 -22.62 10.41
C VAL A 191 -2.77 -22.05 11.33
N LEU A 192 -3.52 -21.10 10.79
CA LEU A 192 -4.63 -20.43 11.45
C LEU A 192 -5.95 -20.78 10.76
N ALA A 193 -6.91 -21.32 11.50
CA ALA A 193 -8.26 -21.52 10.99
C ALA A 193 -9.11 -20.27 11.25
N LEU A 194 -9.67 -19.69 10.19
CA LEU A 194 -10.64 -18.60 10.25
C LEU A 194 -12.03 -19.15 9.92
N ARG A 195 -13.03 -18.91 10.78
CA ARG A 195 -14.41 -19.38 10.59
C ARG A 195 -15.37 -18.22 10.83
N ALA A 196 -16.36 -18.09 9.97
CA ALA A 196 -17.41 -17.08 10.09
C ALA A 196 -18.77 -17.72 9.88
N ASN A 197 -19.84 -17.09 10.39
CA ASN A 197 -21.20 -17.53 10.14
C ASN A 197 -22.19 -16.35 9.98
N ASN A 198 -23.41 -16.68 9.55
CA ASN A 198 -24.52 -15.73 9.38
C ASN A 198 -25.21 -15.30 10.69
N SER A 199 -24.60 -15.60 11.85
CA SER A 199 -25.12 -15.21 13.18
C SER A 199 -24.22 -14.17 13.88
N GLY A 200 -23.35 -13.51 13.13
CA GLY A 200 -22.43 -12.50 13.65
C GLY A 200 -21.31 -13.08 14.51
N LYS A 201 -20.88 -14.31 14.24
CA LYS A 201 -19.76 -14.95 14.95
C LYS A 201 -18.57 -15.12 14.02
N LEU A 202 -17.45 -14.54 14.42
CA LEU A 202 -16.14 -14.78 13.81
C LEU A 202 -15.30 -15.58 14.81
N GLN A 203 -14.65 -16.63 14.36
CA GLN A 203 -13.76 -17.46 15.16
C GLN A 203 -12.40 -17.57 14.48
N VAL A 204 -11.35 -17.43 15.29
CA VAL A 204 -9.97 -17.71 14.93
C VAL A 204 -9.50 -18.84 15.83
N ALA A 205 -8.94 -19.90 15.25
CA ALA A 205 -8.52 -21.08 15.97
C ALA A 205 -7.16 -21.59 15.48
N ILE A 206 -6.37 -22.13 16.40
CA ILE A 206 -5.20 -22.96 16.10
C ILE A 206 -5.41 -24.34 16.72
N SER A 207 -4.89 -25.37 16.05
CA SER A 207 -4.92 -26.74 16.54
C SER A 207 -3.54 -27.34 16.33
N THR A 208 -2.86 -27.67 17.42
CA THR A 208 -1.60 -28.42 17.41
C THR A 208 -1.71 -29.62 18.35
N ASP A 209 -0.73 -30.51 18.28
CA ASP A 209 -0.70 -31.74 19.10
C ASP A 209 -0.70 -31.43 20.61
N SER A 210 -0.15 -30.26 20.98
CA SER A 210 0.01 -29.85 22.37
C SER A 210 -1.09 -28.91 22.88
N ALA A 211 -1.74 -28.14 22.00
CA ALA A 211 -2.72 -27.14 22.42
C ALA A 211 -3.75 -26.82 21.33
N LYS A 212 -5.00 -26.63 21.77
CA LYS A 212 -6.07 -26.06 20.95
C LYS A 212 -6.48 -24.73 21.56
N VAL A 213 -6.33 -23.65 20.79
CA VAL A 213 -6.71 -22.31 21.23
C VAL A 213 -7.73 -21.75 20.26
N GLU A 214 -8.88 -21.33 20.79
CA GLU A 214 -9.97 -20.75 20.01
C GLU A 214 -10.33 -19.39 20.59
N THR A 215 -10.45 -18.39 19.72
CA THR A 215 -10.92 -17.06 20.09
C THR A 215 -12.12 -16.71 19.23
N GLN A 216 -13.22 -16.29 19.87
CA GLN A 216 -14.47 -15.99 19.19
C GLN A 216 -14.91 -14.55 19.48
N TRP A 217 -15.33 -13.86 18.44
CA TRP A 217 -16.05 -12.59 18.51
C TRP A 217 -17.52 -12.84 18.24
N VAL A 218 -18.38 -12.19 19.01
CA VAL A 218 -19.84 -12.26 18.90
C VAL A 218 -20.39 -10.86 18.61
N GLY A 219 -21.51 -10.79 17.90
CA GLY A 219 -22.15 -9.52 17.53
C GLY A 219 -21.47 -8.79 16.37
N CYS A 220 -20.72 -9.50 15.52
CA CYS A 220 -20.27 -8.95 14.25
C CYS A 220 -21.48 -8.68 13.34
N GLY A 221 -21.49 -7.56 12.62
CA GLY A 221 -22.56 -7.29 11.65
C GLY A 221 -22.45 -8.21 10.43
N ASN A 222 -23.56 -8.76 9.96
CA ASN A 222 -23.63 -9.47 8.69
C ASN A 222 -24.33 -8.57 7.66
N PRO A 223 -23.59 -7.91 6.74
CA PRO A 223 -24.23 -7.09 5.73
C PRO A 223 -24.95 -8.00 4.73
N SER A 224 -26.23 -7.72 4.48
CA SER A 224 -26.97 -8.33 3.36
C SER A 224 -26.57 -7.60 2.08
N ILE A 225 -25.44 -7.99 1.49
CA ILE A 225 -25.04 -7.45 0.19
C ILE A 225 -26.01 -8.03 -0.84
N SER A 226 -26.95 -7.21 -1.33
CA SER A 226 -27.70 -7.58 -2.53
C SER A 226 -26.73 -7.61 -3.70
N SER A 227 -26.82 -8.64 -4.52
CA SER A 227 -25.95 -9.02 -5.64
C SER A 227 -25.83 -8.02 -6.81
N SER A 228 -26.13 -6.74 -6.60
CA SER A 228 -26.23 -5.72 -7.65
C SER A 228 -25.09 -4.69 -7.68
N PHE A 229 -24.03 -4.85 -6.88
CA PHE A 229 -22.98 -3.81 -6.74
C PHE A 229 -21.62 -4.18 -7.38
N TRP A 230 -21.49 -5.35 -8.01
CA TRP A 230 -20.23 -5.84 -8.59
C TRP A 230 -20.29 -6.10 -10.12
N LEU A 231 -21.04 -5.28 -10.86
CA LEU A 231 -21.01 -5.24 -12.33
C LEU A 231 -20.65 -3.84 -12.83
#